data_AF-A0A920B6I7-F1
#
_entry.id   AF-A0A920B6I7-F1
#
_cell.length_a   1.000
_cell.length_b   1.000
_cell.length_c   1.000
_cell.angle_alpha   90.00
_cell.angle_beta   90.00
_cell.angle_gamma   90.00
#
_symmetry.space_group_name_H-M   'P 1'
#
loop_
_entity.id
_entity.type
_entity.pdbx_description
1 polymer ?
#
loop_
_entity_poly.entity_id
_entity_poly.type
_entity_poly.pdbx_seq_one_letter_code
_entity_poly.pdbx_strand_id
1 'polypeptide(L)'
;MVFKIIRYLILVFTLFFTYSNTNLAQTKDIIGSTGKYIKSNGYFFDEKAINKIFEAGIDSINNFSEDLLISYESKSTNGVIKVKIIDNGSTRTLSLKNNNRLKGITKNLNTIVKVIEEQNINSQDIELLKYMVANAILAEVDEYSSLILPDEMEEFLVETKGTFGGLGIVIGVRENKLTVISPIDDTPASRVGIKANDIIKGIDSVDAGVYH
;
A
#
# COMPACT_ATOMS: atom_id res chain seq x y z
N MET A 1 -27.93 -13.42 -10.58
CA MET A 1 -26.53 -13.34 -11.06
C MET A 1 -26.06 -11.90 -11.34
N VAL A 2 -26.97 -10.93 -11.57
CA VAL A 2 -26.63 -9.52 -11.87
C VAL A 2 -26.29 -8.65 -10.63
N PHE A 3 -26.61 -9.10 -9.41
CA PHE A 3 -26.31 -8.34 -8.18
C PHE A 3 -24.87 -8.48 -7.65
N LYS A 4 -24.02 -9.34 -8.24
CA LYS A 4 -22.63 -9.50 -7.80
C LYS A 4 -21.66 -8.50 -8.43
N ILE A 5 -21.98 -7.94 -9.60
CA ILE A 5 -21.05 -7.09 -10.38
C ILE A 5 -21.13 -5.61 -9.95
N ILE A 6 -22.30 -5.14 -9.51
CA ILE A 6 -22.51 -3.73 -9.11
C ILE A 6 -21.88 -3.41 -7.73
N ARG A 7 -21.42 -4.42 -6.98
CA ARG A 7 -20.75 -4.23 -5.68
C ARG A 7 -19.23 -4.03 -5.79
N TYR A 8 -18.61 -4.37 -6.92
CA TYR A 8 -17.16 -4.23 -7.12
C TYR A 8 -16.73 -2.85 -7.63
N LEU A 9 -17.63 -2.11 -8.31
CA LEU A 9 -17.29 -0.79 -8.85
C LEU A 9 -17.28 0.33 -7.80
N ILE A 10 -17.88 0.12 -6.63
CA ILE A 10 -17.99 1.14 -5.56
C ILE A 10 -16.81 1.07 -4.56
N LEU A 11 -16.00 0.01 -4.58
CA LEU A 11 -15.00 -0.23 -3.53
C LEU A 11 -13.72 0.61 -3.69
N VAL A 12 -13.34 0.94 -4.93
CA VAL A 12 -12.26 1.93 -5.20
C VAL A 12 -12.70 3.34 -4.80
N PHE A 13 -14.00 3.64 -4.86
CA PHE A 13 -14.55 4.98 -4.65
C PHE A 13 -14.84 5.31 -3.18
N THR A 14 -15.27 4.33 -2.36
CA THR A 14 -15.52 4.55 -0.92
C THR A 14 -14.24 4.55 -0.08
N LEU A 15 -13.19 3.85 -0.52
CA LEU A 15 -11.85 4.02 0.05
C LEU A 15 -11.40 5.48 -0.14
N PHE A 16 -11.60 6.05 -1.33
CA PHE A 16 -11.18 7.41 -1.65
C PHE A 16 -11.83 8.52 -0.80
N PHE A 17 -13.12 8.41 -0.49
CA PHE A 17 -13.83 9.45 0.29
C PHE A 17 -13.58 9.39 1.81
N THR A 18 -13.15 8.23 2.33
CA THR A 18 -12.68 8.11 3.71
C THR A 18 -11.18 8.46 3.82
N TYR A 19 -10.45 8.34 2.71
CA TYR A 19 -9.00 8.59 2.62
C TYR A 19 -8.63 10.08 2.71
N SER A 20 -9.52 11.01 2.33
CA SER A 20 -9.25 12.44 2.47
C SER A 20 -9.22 12.93 3.93
N ASN A 21 -9.64 12.10 4.90
CA ASN A 21 -9.75 12.49 6.31
C ASN A 21 -8.97 11.60 7.29
N THR A 22 -8.24 10.57 6.83
CA THR A 22 -7.40 9.79 7.74
C THR A 22 -6.04 9.47 7.13
N ASN A 23 -5.00 9.92 7.83
CA ASN A 23 -3.57 9.68 7.63
C ASN A 23 -3.19 8.18 7.63
N LEU A 24 -3.72 7.34 6.73
CA LEU A 24 -3.36 5.92 6.68
C LEU A 24 -1.94 5.71 6.11
N ALA A 25 -1.53 6.51 5.12
CA ALA A 25 -0.18 6.49 4.56
C ALA A 25 0.91 7.05 5.51
N GLN A 26 0.51 7.69 6.62
CA GLN A 26 1.44 8.23 7.64
C GLN A 26 1.30 7.52 9.00
N THR A 27 0.62 6.37 9.08
CA THR A 27 0.65 5.60 10.34
C THR A 27 1.98 4.87 10.48
N LYS A 28 2.66 5.06 11.62
CA LYS A 28 3.88 4.30 11.98
C LYS A 28 3.67 2.76 12.03
N ASP A 29 2.44 2.27 11.84
CA ASP A 29 2.04 0.86 11.94
C ASP A 29 1.14 0.45 10.75
N ILE A 30 1.74 0.39 9.56
CA ILE A 30 1.06 0.01 8.31
C ILE A 30 0.53 -1.42 8.40
N ILE A 31 1.37 -2.38 8.83
CA ILE A 31 1.01 -3.80 8.95
C ILE A 31 -0.18 -4.00 9.91
N GLY A 32 -0.18 -3.31 11.05
CA GLY A 32 -1.28 -3.36 12.01
C GLY A 32 -2.56 -2.72 11.47
N SER A 33 -2.44 -1.62 10.72
CA SER A 33 -3.55 -0.98 10.01
C SER A 33 -4.15 -1.87 8.94
N THR A 34 -3.33 -2.58 8.15
CA THR A 34 -3.77 -3.59 7.18
C THR A 34 -4.59 -4.69 7.85
N GLY A 35 -4.12 -5.22 8.99
CA GLY A 35 -4.89 -6.20 9.76
C GLY A 35 -6.25 -5.68 10.25
N LYS A 36 -6.35 -4.39 10.59
CA LYS A 36 -7.63 -3.76 10.95
C LYS A 36 -8.53 -3.61 9.73
N TYR A 37 -7.99 -3.17 8.59
CA TYR A 37 -8.73 -3.03 7.34
C TYR A 37 -9.36 -4.35 6.93
N ILE A 38 -8.56 -5.41 6.91
CA ILE A 38 -9.01 -6.77 6.58
C ILE A 38 -10.14 -7.20 7.53
N LYS A 39 -9.98 -7.00 8.84
CA LYS A 39 -11.02 -7.36 9.80
C LYS A 39 -12.32 -6.58 9.57
N SER A 40 -12.23 -5.28 9.29
CA SER A 40 -13.39 -4.41 9.09
C SER A 40 -14.17 -4.72 7.81
N ASN A 41 -13.51 -5.25 6.78
CA ASN A 41 -14.15 -5.59 5.50
C ASN A 41 -14.75 -7.01 5.46
N GLY A 42 -14.72 -7.74 6.59
CA GLY A 42 -15.48 -8.97 6.75
C GLY A 42 -14.93 -10.18 6.00
N TYR A 43 -13.63 -10.18 5.67
CA TYR A 43 -12.97 -11.37 5.14
C TYR A 43 -13.05 -12.51 6.18
N PHE A 44 -13.45 -13.70 5.73
CA PHE A 44 -13.56 -14.89 6.58
C PHE A 44 -12.23 -15.63 6.58
N PHE A 45 -11.69 -15.89 7.78
CA PHE A 45 -10.43 -16.59 7.97
C PHE A 45 -10.66 -17.94 8.63
N ASP A 46 -10.30 -19.02 7.94
CA ASP A 46 -10.05 -20.29 8.60
C ASP A 46 -8.61 -20.33 9.16
N GLU A 47 -8.30 -21.35 9.97
CA GLU A 47 -6.96 -21.50 10.57
C GLU A 47 -5.86 -21.65 9.51
N LYS A 48 -6.19 -22.22 8.34
CA LYS A 48 -5.24 -22.38 7.23
C LYS A 48 -4.89 -21.02 6.61
N ALA A 49 -5.87 -20.17 6.35
CA ALA A 49 -5.67 -18.82 5.84
C ALA A 49 -4.84 -17.97 6.81
N ILE A 50 -5.07 -18.13 8.12
CA ILE A 50 -4.30 -17.45 9.17
C ILE A 50 -2.80 -17.81 9.07
N ASN A 51 -2.47 -19.09 8.93
CA ASN A 51 -1.06 -19.50 8.79
C ASN A 51 -0.42 -18.99 7.50
N LYS A 52 -1.15 -19.04 6.39
CA LYS A 52 -0.68 -18.52 5.09
C LYS A 52 -0.37 -17.04 5.12
N ILE A 53 -1.19 -16.22 5.79
CA ILE A 53 -0.94 -14.78 5.93
C ILE A 53 0.38 -14.53 6.69
N PHE A 54 0.66 -15.31 7.74
CA PHE A 54 1.93 -15.18 8.45
C PHE A 54 3.11 -15.63 7.59
N GLU A 55 2.97 -16.76 6.88
CA GLU A 55 3.94 -17.27 5.91
C GLU A 55 4.27 -16.23 4.84
N ALA A 56 3.27 -15.68 4.16
CA ALA A 56 3.44 -14.64 3.16
C ALA A 56 4.15 -13.40 3.73
N GLY A 57 3.84 -13.02 4.98
CA GLY A 57 4.54 -11.94 5.66
C GLY A 57 6.03 -12.25 5.90
N ILE A 58 6.38 -13.47 6.31
CA ILE A 58 7.77 -13.89 6.50
C ILE A 58 8.50 -14.00 5.16
N ASP A 59 7.87 -14.59 4.15
CA ASP A 59 8.43 -14.74 2.81
C ASP A 59 8.71 -13.38 2.18
N SER A 60 7.80 -12.42 2.36
CA SER A 60 8.02 -11.03 1.94
C SER A 60 9.25 -10.39 2.61
N ILE A 61 9.50 -10.68 3.89
CA ILE A 61 10.68 -10.19 4.59
C ILE A 61 11.94 -10.89 4.08
N ASN A 62 11.90 -12.19 3.84
CA ASN A 62 13.05 -12.93 3.30
C ASN A 62 13.40 -12.51 1.86
N ASN A 63 12.41 -12.13 1.07
CA ASN A 63 12.60 -11.62 -0.28
C ASN A 63 13.11 -10.16 -0.31
N PHE A 64 13.20 -9.50 0.85
CA PHE A 64 13.65 -8.11 0.93
C PHE A 64 15.16 -7.96 0.74
N SER A 65 15.95 -8.90 1.27
CA SER A 65 17.42 -8.87 1.19
C SER A 65 18.00 -10.27 1.31
N GLU A 66 19.02 -10.58 0.50
CA GLU A 66 19.73 -11.86 0.54
C GLU A 66 20.47 -12.08 1.88
N ASP A 67 20.86 -11.01 2.55
CA ASP A 67 21.55 -11.05 3.84
C ASP A 67 20.60 -11.23 5.03
N LEU A 68 19.28 -11.17 4.77
CA LEU A 68 18.23 -11.29 5.77
C LEU A 68 17.47 -12.61 5.58
N LEU A 69 17.60 -13.51 6.56
CA LEU A 69 16.90 -14.80 6.57
C LEU A 69 16.15 -15.00 7.87
N ILE A 70 14.86 -15.27 7.74
CA ILE A 70 13.94 -15.53 8.83
C ILE A 70 13.39 -16.94 8.71
N SER A 71 13.52 -17.69 9.79
CA SER A 71 12.95 -19.03 9.94
C SER A 71 12.13 -19.10 11.22
N TYR A 72 11.09 -19.92 11.24
CA TYR A 72 10.22 -20.06 12.41
C TYR A 72 9.78 -21.51 12.62
N GLU A 73 9.49 -21.85 13.88
CA GLU A 73 8.91 -23.14 14.23
C GLU A 73 7.41 -23.16 13.88
N SER A 74 7.02 -23.92 12.86
CA SER A 74 5.62 -24.02 12.37
C SER A 74 4.64 -24.48 13.46
N LYS A 75 5.10 -25.31 14.41
CA LYS A 75 4.28 -25.75 15.55
C LYS A 75 4.60 -24.90 16.78
N SER A 76 3.57 -24.22 17.28
CA SER A 76 3.62 -23.52 18.56
C SER A 76 3.83 -24.52 19.71
N THR A 77 4.90 -24.31 20.49
CA THR A 77 5.16 -25.08 21.72
C THR A 77 4.74 -24.24 22.91
N ASN A 78 3.80 -24.72 23.73
CA ASN A 78 3.25 -23.98 24.87
C ASN A 78 2.69 -22.58 24.53
N GLY A 79 2.14 -22.40 23.32
CA GLY A 79 1.59 -21.11 22.88
C GLY A 79 2.64 -20.10 22.40
N VAL A 80 3.89 -20.55 22.18
CA VAL A 80 5.00 -19.73 21.71
C VAL A 80 5.51 -20.24 20.37
N ILE A 81 5.75 -19.31 19.44
CA ILE A 81 6.42 -19.53 18.15
C ILE A 81 7.83 -18.98 18.29
N LYS A 82 8.85 -19.80 18.05
CA LYS A 82 10.23 -19.32 17.97
C LYS A 82 10.53 -18.86 16.57
N VAL A 83 11.11 -17.66 16.46
CA VAL A 83 11.54 -17.07 15.20
C VAL A 83 13.04 -16.81 15.30
N LYS A 84 13.80 -17.35 14.36
CA LYS A 84 15.23 -17.11 14.22
C LYS A 84 15.43 -16.13 13.06
N ILE A 85 16.03 -14.99 13.36
CA ILE A 85 16.41 -13.95 12.40
C ILE A 85 17.92 -14.02 12.24
N ILE A 86 18.38 -14.14 11.01
CA ILE A 86 19.77 -14.06 10.61
C ILE A 86 19.88 -12.81 9.74
N ASP A 87 20.72 -11.87 10.16
CA ASP A 87 20.94 -10.60 9.47
C ASP A 87 22.45 -10.35 9.44
N ASN A 88 23.05 -10.31 8.25
CA ASN A 88 24.49 -10.08 8.08
C ASN A 88 25.37 -10.99 8.95
N GLY A 89 24.99 -12.27 9.06
CA GLY A 89 25.68 -13.28 9.88
C GLY A 89 25.36 -13.22 11.38
N SER A 90 24.67 -12.18 11.87
CA SER A 90 24.19 -12.10 13.25
C SER A 90 22.90 -12.88 13.41
N THR A 91 22.84 -13.76 14.41
CA THR A 91 21.63 -14.57 14.71
C THR A 91 20.93 -14.03 15.95
N ARG A 92 19.62 -13.82 15.86
CA ARG A 92 18.72 -13.51 16.98
C ARG A 92 17.56 -14.47 17.03
N THR A 93 17.15 -14.87 18.23
CA THR A 93 15.98 -15.72 18.43
C THR A 93 14.93 -14.94 19.21
N LEU A 94 13.72 -14.85 18.66
CA LEU A 94 12.56 -14.24 19.27
C LEU A 94 11.57 -15.33 19.69
N SER A 95 10.94 -15.10 20.83
CA SER A 95 9.80 -15.91 21.32
C SER A 95 8.52 -15.10 21.15
N LEU A 96 7.74 -15.44 20.13
CA LEU A 96 6.50 -14.74 19.78
C LEU A 96 5.28 -15.51 20.29
N LYS A 97 4.16 -14.81 20.54
CA LYS A 97 2.91 -15.46 20.95
C LYS A 97 2.31 -16.22 19.77
N ASN A 98 1.51 -17.26 20.04
CA ASN A 98 0.85 -18.03 19.00
C ASN A 98 -0.01 -17.17 18.04
N ASN A 99 0.02 -17.50 16.76
CA ASN A 99 -0.66 -16.82 15.66
C ASN A 99 -2.06 -17.41 15.41
N ASN A 100 -2.96 -17.31 16.39
CA ASN A 100 -4.33 -17.85 16.25
C ASN A 100 -5.34 -16.85 15.70
N ARG A 101 -4.95 -15.59 15.52
CA ARG A 101 -5.81 -14.48 15.10
C ARG A 101 -5.00 -13.50 14.27
N LEU A 102 -5.67 -12.84 13.31
CA LEU A 102 -5.07 -11.81 12.46
C LEU A 102 -4.34 -10.72 13.26
N LYS A 103 -4.92 -10.23 14.37
CA LYS A 103 -4.27 -9.25 15.25
C LYS A 103 -2.97 -9.76 15.88
N GLY A 104 -2.88 -11.06 16.16
CA GLY A 104 -1.66 -11.69 16.68
C GLY A 104 -0.58 -11.73 15.60
N ILE A 105 -0.96 -12.12 14.38
CA ILE A 105 -0.08 -12.17 13.22
C ILE A 105 0.51 -10.80 12.91
N THR A 106 -0.33 -9.79 12.71
CA THR A 106 0.16 -8.45 12.37
C THR A 106 1.04 -7.86 13.47
N LYS A 107 0.74 -8.16 14.74
CA LYS A 107 1.60 -7.78 15.86
C LYS A 107 2.96 -8.48 15.81
N ASN A 108 2.98 -9.78 15.52
CA ASN A 108 4.21 -10.57 15.45
C ASN A 108 5.08 -10.14 14.26
N LEU A 109 4.49 -9.93 13.08
CA LEU A 109 5.19 -9.39 11.91
C LEU A 109 5.78 -8.00 12.20
N ASN A 110 5.01 -7.09 12.80
CA ASN A 110 5.54 -5.80 13.26
C ASN A 110 6.70 -5.94 14.26
N THR A 111 6.63 -6.92 15.16
CA THR A 111 7.71 -7.16 16.13
C THR A 111 8.99 -7.60 15.41
N ILE A 112 8.87 -8.45 14.39
CA ILE A 112 9.98 -8.90 13.56
C ILE A 112 10.58 -7.72 12.79
N VAL A 113 9.74 -6.95 12.08
CA VAL A 113 10.16 -5.75 11.34
C VAL A 113 10.86 -4.75 12.26
N LYS A 114 10.36 -4.56 13.48
CA LYS A 114 11.00 -3.68 14.46
C LYS A 114 12.40 -4.14 14.86
N VAL A 115 12.61 -5.46 15.02
CA VAL A 115 13.94 -6.00 15.34
C VAL A 115 14.92 -5.83 14.18
N ILE A 116 14.42 -5.83 12.94
CA ILE A 116 15.20 -5.53 11.72
C ILE A 116 15.51 -4.03 11.64
N GLU A 117 14.53 -3.18 11.95
CA GLU A 117 14.68 -1.72 12.02
C GLU A 117 15.74 -1.29 13.04
N GLU A 118 15.82 -1.97 14.19
CA GLU A 118 16.86 -1.71 15.19
C GLU A 118 18.30 -2.06 14.72
N GLN A 119 18.44 -2.79 13.61
CA GLN A 119 19.72 -3.21 13.03
C GLN A 119 20.11 -2.41 11.78
N ASN A 120 19.14 -1.71 11.15
CA ASN A 120 19.32 -1.05 9.87
C ASN A 120 19.25 0.47 10.02
N ILE A 121 20.17 1.17 9.34
CA ILE A 121 20.31 2.64 9.46
C ILE A 121 19.40 3.37 8.45
N ASN A 122 18.99 2.70 7.36
CA ASN A 122 18.18 3.33 6.32
C ASN A 122 16.69 3.26 6.65
N SER A 123 16.09 4.41 6.98
CA SER A 123 14.67 4.53 7.29
C SER A 123 13.75 4.28 6.09
N GLN A 124 14.21 4.59 4.87
CA GLN A 124 13.42 4.42 3.65
C GLN A 124 13.24 2.93 3.31
N ASP A 125 14.31 2.16 3.44
CA ASP A 125 14.31 0.70 3.24
C ASP A 125 13.34 0.01 4.21
N ILE A 126 13.32 0.45 5.47
CA ILE A 126 12.39 -0.07 6.48
C ILE A 126 10.93 0.31 6.17
N GLU A 127 10.70 1.50 5.63
CA GLU A 127 9.36 1.89 5.20
C GLU A 127 8.89 1.02 4.03
N LEU A 128 9.74 0.84 3.01
CA LEU A 128 9.48 -0.07 1.90
C LEU A 128 9.17 -1.49 2.39
N LEU A 129 9.97 -2.04 3.31
CA LEU A 129 9.73 -3.34 3.91
C LEU A 129 8.34 -3.43 4.59
N LYS A 130 7.91 -2.38 5.30
CA LYS A 130 6.58 -2.34 5.93
C LYS A 130 5.46 -2.40 4.89
N TYR A 131 5.61 -1.70 3.76
CA TYR A 131 4.66 -1.77 2.63
C TYR A 131 4.65 -3.15 1.96
N MET A 132 5.82 -3.75 1.72
CA MET A 132 5.94 -5.09 1.13
C MET A 132 5.22 -6.14 1.99
N VAL A 133 5.46 -6.15 3.30
CA VAL A 133 4.80 -7.08 4.23
C VAL A 133 3.29 -6.86 4.25
N ALA A 134 2.85 -5.59 4.27
CA ALA A 134 1.44 -5.27 4.25
C ALA A 134 0.75 -5.73 2.95
N ASN A 135 1.42 -5.59 1.80
CA ASN A 135 0.92 -6.08 0.51
C ASN A 135 0.89 -7.60 0.42
N ALA A 136 1.88 -8.30 0.97
CA ALA A 136 1.87 -9.76 1.07
C ALA A 136 0.69 -10.27 1.91
N ILE A 137 0.39 -9.60 3.02
CA ILE A 137 -0.79 -9.89 3.84
C ILE A 137 -2.08 -9.68 3.03
N LEU A 138 -2.20 -8.60 2.26
CA LEU A 138 -3.39 -8.32 1.45
C LEU A 138 -3.58 -9.34 0.34
N ALA A 139 -2.51 -9.73 -0.36
CA ALA A 139 -2.54 -10.67 -1.47
C ALA A 139 -3.10 -12.05 -1.05
N GLU A 140 -2.84 -12.49 0.18
CA GLU A 140 -3.42 -13.74 0.71
C GLU A 140 -4.92 -13.66 0.99
N VAL A 141 -5.47 -12.46 1.05
CA VAL A 141 -6.86 -12.20 1.39
C VAL A 141 -7.69 -11.83 0.17
N ASP A 142 -7.10 -11.06 -0.76
CA ASP A 142 -7.77 -10.53 -1.94
C ASP A 142 -6.73 -10.14 -3.02
N GLU A 143 -6.83 -10.76 -4.19
CA GLU A 143 -5.91 -10.55 -5.32
C GLU A 143 -5.96 -9.13 -5.91
N TYR A 144 -7.04 -8.38 -5.67
CA TYR A 144 -7.19 -7.00 -6.16
C TYR A 144 -6.88 -5.94 -5.11
N SER A 145 -6.56 -6.36 -3.88
CA SER A 145 -6.22 -5.42 -2.81
C SER A 145 -4.71 -5.22 -2.72
N SER A 146 -4.28 -3.98 -2.90
CA SER A 146 -2.89 -3.57 -2.67
C SER A 146 -2.83 -2.17 -2.06
N LEU A 147 -1.75 -1.91 -1.34
CA LEU A 147 -1.29 -0.58 -0.97
C LEU A 147 -0.35 -0.08 -2.06
N ILE A 148 -0.55 1.18 -2.42
CA ILE A 148 0.35 1.93 -3.31
C ILE A 148 1.52 2.44 -2.47
N LEU A 149 2.73 2.28 -2.99
CA LEU A 149 3.92 2.80 -2.32
C LEU A 149 3.93 4.33 -2.32
N PRO A 150 4.50 5.00 -1.31
CA PRO A 150 4.55 6.46 -1.25
C PRO A 150 5.15 7.11 -2.51
N ASP A 151 6.16 6.46 -3.07
CA ASP A 151 6.93 6.82 -4.26
C ASP A 151 6.09 6.68 -5.55
N GLU A 152 5.15 5.74 -5.59
CA GLU A 152 4.25 5.47 -6.72
C GLU A 152 2.93 6.26 -6.61
N MET A 153 2.68 6.89 -5.46
CA MET A 153 1.43 7.58 -5.18
C MET A 153 1.17 8.73 -6.16
N GLU A 154 2.22 9.47 -6.54
CA GLU A 154 2.08 10.59 -7.47
C GLU A 154 1.63 10.11 -8.85
N GLU A 155 2.29 9.08 -9.39
CA GLU A 155 1.93 8.47 -10.67
C GLU A 155 0.51 7.89 -10.64
N PHE A 156 0.16 7.16 -9.59
CA PHE A 156 -1.19 6.64 -9.41
C PHE A 156 -2.25 7.76 -9.37
N LEU A 157 -1.97 8.88 -8.70
CA LEU A 157 -2.88 10.03 -8.68
C LEU A 157 -3.00 10.68 -10.07
N VAL A 158 -1.90 10.76 -10.82
CA VAL A 158 -1.91 11.25 -12.20
C VAL A 158 -2.76 10.34 -13.09
N GLU A 159 -2.61 9.02 -12.99
CA GLU A 159 -3.38 8.05 -13.79
C GLU A 159 -4.87 8.05 -13.43
N THR A 160 -5.20 8.04 -12.14
CA THR A 160 -6.58 7.85 -11.67
C THR A 160 -7.40 9.12 -11.66
N LYS A 161 -6.76 10.26 -11.38
CA LYS A 161 -7.47 11.53 -11.24
C LYS A 161 -7.12 12.55 -12.28
N GLY A 162 -5.99 12.41 -12.97
CA GLY A 162 -5.37 13.54 -13.66
C GLY A 162 -4.76 14.54 -12.69
N THR A 163 -3.81 15.34 -13.17
CA THR A 163 -3.13 16.38 -12.39
C THR A 163 -4.09 17.53 -12.10
N PHE A 164 -4.13 18.01 -10.85
CA PHE A 164 -4.89 19.19 -10.46
C PHE A 164 -4.00 20.42 -10.59
N GLY A 165 -4.09 21.13 -11.71
CA GLY A 165 -3.53 22.48 -11.77
C GLY A 165 -4.36 23.34 -10.83
N GLY A 166 -3.74 24.02 -9.84
CA GLY A 166 -4.40 24.84 -8.79
C GLY A 166 -5.38 25.93 -9.27
N LEU A 167 -5.60 26.03 -10.58
CA LEU A 167 -6.66 26.76 -11.27
C LEU A 167 -7.99 25.98 -11.35
N GLY A 168 -8.05 24.74 -10.85
CA GLY A 168 -9.22 23.87 -10.91
C GLY A 168 -9.36 23.11 -12.23
N ILE A 169 -8.25 22.63 -12.78
CA ILE A 169 -8.23 21.86 -14.02
C ILE A 169 -7.78 20.44 -13.69
N VAL A 170 -8.49 19.45 -14.23
CA VAL A 170 -8.02 18.07 -14.31
C VAL A 170 -7.33 17.87 -15.65
N ILE A 171 -6.04 17.53 -15.63
CA ILE A 171 -5.22 17.32 -16.83
C ILE A 171 -4.67 15.90 -16.88
N GLY A 172 -4.33 15.40 -18.05
CA GLY A 172 -3.69 14.09 -18.22
C GLY A 172 -2.97 14.00 -19.56
N VAL A 173 -2.29 12.90 -19.82
CA VAL A 173 -1.57 12.69 -21.08
C VAL A 173 -2.45 11.89 -22.05
N ARG A 174 -2.69 12.45 -23.25
CA ARG A 174 -3.35 11.75 -24.37
C ARG A 174 -2.54 11.97 -25.63
N GLU A 175 -2.28 10.90 -26.39
CA GLU A 175 -1.48 10.95 -27.62
C GLU A 175 -0.13 11.69 -27.43
N ASN A 176 0.52 11.45 -26.30
CA ASN A 176 1.78 12.09 -25.89
C ASN A 176 1.70 13.63 -25.73
N LYS A 177 0.51 14.17 -25.46
CA LYS A 177 0.26 15.60 -25.23
C LYS A 177 -0.46 15.83 -23.91
N LEU A 178 -0.03 16.86 -23.18
CA LEU A 178 -0.72 17.31 -21.98
C LEU A 178 -2.09 17.89 -22.37
N THR A 179 -3.16 17.26 -21.88
CA THR A 179 -4.54 17.49 -22.32
C THR A 179 -5.45 17.70 -21.13
N VAL A 180 -6.37 18.66 -21.21
CA VAL A 180 -7.41 18.88 -20.21
C VAL A 180 -8.42 17.74 -20.29
N ILE A 181 -8.60 17.01 -19.19
CA ILE A 181 -9.66 16.01 -19.06
C ILE A 181 -10.98 16.72 -18.77
N SER A 182 -11.01 17.58 -17.76
CA SER A 182 -12.18 18.40 -17.42
C SER A 182 -11.78 19.64 -16.61
N PRO A 183 -12.42 20.81 -16.84
CA PRO A 183 -12.45 21.85 -15.84
C PRO A 183 -13.30 21.40 -14.64
N ILE A 184 -13.00 21.93 -13.45
CA ILE A 184 -13.85 21.80 -12.27
C ILE A 184 -14.83 22.99 -12.26
N ASP A 185 -16.11 22.73 -12.01
CA ASP A 185 -17.13 23.79 -11.93
C ASP A 185 -16.78 24.84 -10.87
N ASP A 186 -17.17 26.10 -11.14
CA ASP A 186 -16.92 27.25 -10.25
C ASP A 186 -15.44 27.54 -9.92
N THR A 187 -14.51 27.00 -10.69
CA THR A 187 -13.07 27.32 -10.58
C THR A 187 -12.63 28.38 -11.59
N PRO A 188 -11.47 29.05 -11.37
CA PRO A 188 -10.92 30.00 -12.34
C PRO A 188 -10.86 29.43 -13.76
N ALA A 189 -10.48 28.15 -13.91
CA ALA A 189 -10.40 27.47 -15.20
C ALA A 189 -11.74 27.41 -15.95
N SER A 190 -12.82 27.04 -15.25
CA SER A 190 -14.17 27.02 -15.83
C SER A 190 -14.61 28.44 -16.24
N ARG A 191 -14.30 29.44 -15.42
CA ARG A 191 -14.64 30.85 -15.70
C ARG A 191 -13.91 31.44 -16.91
N VAL A 192 -12.67 31.02 -17.16
CA VAL A 192 -11.90 31.47 -18.34
C VAL A 192 -12.20 30.65 -19.60
N GLY A 193 -13.12 29.68 -19.50
CA GLY A 193 -13.64 28.94 -20.65
C GLY A 193 -12.77 27.78 -21.11
N ILE A 194 -11.89 27.24 -20.25
CA ILE A 194 -11.14 26.02 -20.53
C ILE A 194 -12.11 24.85 -20.67
N LYS A 195 -11.89 24.01 -21.68
CA LYS A 195 -12.76 22.87 -22.01
C LYS A 195 -12.00 21.56 -21.96
N ALA A 196 -12.78 20.49 -21.79
CA ALA A 196 -12.28 19.14 -22.01
C ALA A 196 -11.68 19.02 -23.41
N ASN A 197 -10.54 18.33 -23.50
CA ASN A 197 -9.70 18.13 -24.68
C ASN A 197 -8.86 19.33 -25.14
N ASP A 198 -8.82 20.43 -24.39
CA ASP A 198 -7.84 21.49 -24.66
C ASP A 198 -6.42 20.96 -24.45
N ILE A 199 -5.50 21.27 -25.37
CA ILE A 199 -4.10 20.86 -25.28
C ILE A 199 -3.30 21.98 -24.60
N ILE A 200 -2.62 21.64 -23.51
CA ILE A 200 -1.77 22.57 -22.78
C ILE A 200 -0.41 22.61 -23.47
N LYS A 201 -0.07 23.77 -24.04
CA LYS A 201 1.20 23.99 -24.76
C LYS A 201 2.35 24.43 -23.84
N GLY A 202 2.07 25.05 -22.70
CA GLY A 202 3.08 25.55 -21.77
C GLY A 202 2.49 26.33 -20.61
N ILE A 203 3.28 26.55 -19.56
CA ILE A 203 2.90 27.33 -18.36
C ILE A 203 4.04 28.32 -18.07
N ASP A 204 3.73 29.62 -17.92
CA ASP A 204 4.66 30.68 -17.49
C ASP A 204 6.08 30.59 -18.07
N SER A 205 6.16 30.46 -19.40
CA SER A 205 7.41 30.40 -20.19
C SER A 205 8.23 29.10 -20.06
N VAL A 206 7.70 28.08 -19.36
CA VAL A 206 8.19 26.71 -19.44
C VAL A 206 7.34 25.96 -20.47
N ASP A 207 7.99 25.60 -21.58
CA ASP A 207 7.35 24.84 -22.66
C ASP A 207 6.95 23.45 -22.12
N ALA A 208 5.71 23.04 -22.36
CA ALA A 208 5.24 21.72 -21.96
C ALA A 208 5.62 20.69 -23.05
N GLY A 209 6.92 20.41 -23.17
CA GLY A 209 7.50 19.34 -24.00
C GLY A 209 8.96 19.14 -23.58
N VAL A 210 9.54 17.93 -23.52
CA VAL A 210 9.34 16.67 -24.23
C VAL A 210 9.62 15.54 -23.23
N TYR A 211 8.73 14.55 -23.09
CA TYR A 211 9.09 13.26 -22.47
C TYR A 211 9.55 12.32 -23.60
N HIS A 212 10.81 11.87 -23.52
CA HIS A 212 11.36 10.80 -24.37
C HIS A 212 10.85 9.43 -23.92
#